data_AF-A0A9P7FVA2-F1
#
_entry.id   AF-A0A9P7FVA2-F1
#
_cell.length_a   1.000
_cell.length_b   1.000
_cell.length_c   1.000
_cell.angle_alpha   90.00
_cell.angle_beta   90.00
_cell.angle_gamma   90.00
#
_symmetry.space_group_name_H-M   'P 1'
#
loop_
_entity.id
_entity.type
_entity.pdbx_description
1 polymer ?
#
loop_
_entity_poly.entity_id
_entity_poly.type
_entity_poly.pdbx_seq_one_letter_code
_entity_poly.pdbx_strand_id
1 'polypeptide(L)'
;MNHGLDESELKRTLQSLACGKKKVLKKDPPGRDIEETDMFRFNPDFEDPRAKVHINSIQAKVSTEESKRTNESIEGDRKHYLDAAIVRIMKARKELSYEQLKAATIDAVKNHFVPAVDVIKKRIDALVESDYLERSPHDKSLFLYIA
;
A
#
# COMPACT_ATOMS: atom_id res chain seq x y z
N MET A 1 -5.17 34.03 15.60
CA MET A 1 -4.93 34.30 14.16
C MET A 1 -5.07 32.98 13.43
N ASN A 2 -5.92 32.92 12.40
CA ASN A 2 -6.21 31.69 11.68
C ASN A 2 -5.09 31.46 10.64
N HIS A 3 -4.16 30.55 10.91
CA HIS A 3 -3.00 30.32 10.03
C HIS A 3 -3.34 29.62 8.72
N GLY A 4 -4.61 29.25 8.49
CA GLY A 4 -5.07 28.59 7.25
C GLY A 4 -4.49 27.19 7.03
N LEU A 5 -3.56 26.76 7.88
CA LEU A 5 -2.89 25.46 7.90
C LEU A 5 -3.43 24.65 9.07
N ASP A 6 -3.59 23.35 8.87
CA ASP A 6 -3.85 22.44 9.97
C ASP A 6 -2.63 22.37 10.92
N GLU A 7 -2.85 21.97 12.18
CA GLU A 7 -1.78 21.97 13.18
C GLU A 7 -0.60 21.05 12.82
N SER A 8 -0.90 19.95 12.12
CA SER A 8 0.10 18.97 11.69
C SER A 8 0.97 19.50 10.55
N GLU A 9 0.36 20.26 9.63
CA GLU A 9 0.97 20.94 8.51
C GLU A 9 1.79 22.14 8.99
N LEU A 10 1.29 22.88 9.99
CA LEU A 10 2.02 23.95 10.64
C LEU A 10 3.30 23.42 11.32
N LYS A 11 3.19 22.34 12.11
CA LYS A 11 4.34 21.70 12.77
C LYS A 11 5.38 21.23 11.75
N ARG A 12 4.97 20.58 10.66
CA ARG A 12 5.87 20.16 9.57
C ARG A 12 6.54 21.33 8.86
N THR A 13 5.79 22.39 8.61
CA THR A 13 6.29 23.60 7.95
C THR A 13 7.35 24.26 8.82
N LEU A 14 7.07 24.49 10.11
CA LEU A 14 8.03 25.04 11.06
C LEU A 14 9.27 24.15 11.22
N GLN A 15 9.09 22.83 11.26
CA GLN A 15 10.19 21.88 11.32
C GLN A 15 11.10 21.97 10.08
N SER A 16 10.54 22.17 8.88
CA SER A 16 11.32 22.33 7.64
C SER A 16 12.16 23.61 7.64
N LEU A 17 11.61 24.69 8.20
CA LEU A 17 12.22 26.03 8.23
C LEU A 17 13.26 26.21 9.35
N ALA A 18 13.08 25.53 10.49
CA ALA A 18 13.91 25.73 11.68
C ALA A 18 14.85 24.55 11.99
N CYS A 19 14.43 23.32 11.70
CA CYS A 19 15.12 22.09 12.11
C CYS A 19 15.79 21.37 10.93
N GLY A 20 15.54 21.81 9.70
CA GLY A 20 16.11 21.26 8.48
C GLY A 20 17.57 21.68 8.23
N LYS A 21 18.06 21.36 7.02
CA LYS A 21 19.42 21.76 6.58
C LYS A 21 19.53 23.28 6.37
N LYS A 22 18.45 23.92 5.94
CA LYS A 22 18.36 25.35 5.68
C LYS A 22 17.58 26.01 6.81
N LYS A 23 18.29 26.41 7.87
CA LYS A 23 17.72 26.97 9.10
C LYS A 23 17.43 28.46 8.93
N VAL A 24 16.40 28.77 8.15
CA VAL A 24 15.95 30.14 7.92
C VAL A 24 15.28 30.74 9.17
N LEU A 25 14.78 29.88 10.06
CA LEU A 25 14.29 30.24 11.38
C LEU A 25 15.21 29.64 12.48
N LYS A 26 15.36 30.36 13.59
CA LYS A 26 15.90 29.83 14.85
C LYS A 26 14.75 29.43 15.76
N LYS A 27 14.87 28.21 16.32
CA LYS A 27 13.95 27.64 17.30
C LYS A 27 14.53 27.78 18.71
N ASP A 28 13.69 28.14 19.67
CA ASP A 28 14.02 28.17 21.10
C ASP A 28 12.91 27.46 21.91
N PRO A 29 13.21 26.35 22.61
CA PRO A 29 14.50 25.65 22.70
C PRO A 29 14.90 24.90 21.40
N PRO A 30 16.21 24.74 21.13
CA PRO A 30 16.69 24.02 19.96
C PRO A 30 16.36 22.52 20.07
N GLY A 31 15.77 21.94 19.02
CA GLY A 31 15.36 20.54 18.99
C GLY A 31 14.79 20.15 17.64
N ARG A 32 14.50 18.85 17.44
CA ARG A 32 13.84 18.36 16.21
C ARG A 32 12.32 18.43 16.27
N ASP A 33 11.76 18.24 17.46
CA ASP A 33 10.32 18.22 17.70
C ASP A 33 9.81 19.65 17.89
N ILE A 34 8.53 19.86 17.58
CA ILE A 34 7.86 21.17 17.63
C ILE A 34 6.71 21.07 18.64
N GLU A 35 6.88 21.78 19.75
CA GLU A 35 5.93 21.94 20.83
C GLU A 35 5.21 23.29 20.71
N GLU A 36 4.03 23.39 21.29
CA GLU A 36 3.19 24.60 21.24
C GLU A 36 3.83 25.81 21.92
N THR A 37 4.76 25.57 22.86
CA THR A 37 5.47 26.60 23.61
C THR A 37 6.75 27.08 22.93
N ASP A 38 7.13 26.46 21.82
CA ASP A 38 8.37 26.80 21.11
C ASP A 38 8.28 28.17 20.45
N MET A 39 9.38 28.94 20.54
CA MET A 39 9.48 30.24 19.89
C MET A 39 10.33 30.16 18.62
N PHE A 40 9.84 30.79 17.56
CA PHE A 40 10.54 30.90 16.28
C PHE A 40 10.90 32.35 15.98
N ARG A 41 12.13 32.59 15.56
CA ARG A 41 12.61 33.91 15.14
C ARG A 41 13.35 33.79 13.82
N PHE A 42 13.37 34.87 13.04
CA PHE A 42 14.19 34.93 11.83
C PHE A 42 15.67 34.69 12.17
N ASN A 43 16.37 33.90 11.34
CA ASN A 43 17.81 33.68 11.48
C ASN A 43 18.60 34.68 10.63
N PRO A 44 19.15 35.77 11.20
CA PRO A 44 19.94 36.74 10.44
C PRO A 44 21.28 36.17 9.94
N ASP A 45 21.76 35.06 10.52
CA ASP A 45 23.01 34.41 10.16
C ASP A 45 22.83 33.37 9.03
N PHE A 46 21.62 33.25 8.48
CA PHE A 46 21.35 32.31 7.40
C PHE A 46 21.91 32.82 6.07
N GLU A 47 22.76 32.01 5.43
CA GLU A 47 23.31 32.28 4.11
C GLU A 47 23.12 31.05 3.19
N ASP A 48 22.83 31.31 1.90
CA ASP A 48 22.73 30.29 0.87
C ASP A 48 23.51 30.71 -0.38
N PRO A 49 24.34 29.84 -0.96
CA PRO A 49 25.07 30.16 -2.21
C PRO A 49 24.14 30.37 -3.41
N ARG A 50 22.86 29.97 -3.34
CA ARG A 50 21.86 30.17 -4.40
C ARG A 50 20.96 31.36 -4.08
N ALA A 51 20.78 32.25 -5.05
CA ALA A 51 19.82 33.36 -4.95
C ALA A 51 18.37 32.89 -4.76
N LYS A 52 18.04 31.67 -5.24
CA LYS A 52 16.75 31.00 -4.98
C LYS A 52 16.98 29.85 -4.01
N VAL A 53 16.62 30.07 -2.75
CA VAL A 53 16.71 29.06 -1.70
C VAL A 53 15.61 28.04 -1.89
N HIS A 54 16.00 26.79 -2.14
CA HIS A 54 15.07 25.67 -2.19
C HIS A 54 14.97 25.03 -0.81
N ILE A 55 13.83 25.23 -0.14
CA ILE A 55 13.52 24.60 1.14
C ILE A 55 12.63 23.40 0.84
N ASN A 56 13.14 22.19 1.11
CA ASN A 56 12.33 20.99 0.98
C ASN A 56 11.22 21.02 2.03
N SER A 57 9.97 20.96 1.59
CA SER A 57 8.84 20.74 2.49
C SER A 57 8.97 19.36 3.13
N ILE A 58 8.75 19.28 4.44
CA ILE A 58 8.61 17.99 5.11
C ILE A 58 7.24 17.46 4.69
N GLN A 59 7.26 16.53 3.72
CA GLN A 59 6.05 15.85 3.29
C GLN A 59 5.42 15.13 4.47
N ALA A 60 4.09 15.04 4.44
CA ALA A 60 3.38 14.15 5.32
C ALA A 60 4.01 12.76 5.22
N LYS A 61 4.56 12.24 6.32
CA LYS A 61 4.67 10.79 6.44
C LYS A 61 3.23 10.31 6.35
N VAL A 62 2.89 9.62 5.26
CA VAL A 62 1.62 8.92 5.13
C VAL A 62 1.41 8.17 6.44
N SER A 63 0.29 8.42 7.13
CA SER A 63 0.05 7.77 8.42
C SER A 63 0.15 6.26 8.23
N THR A 64 0.66 5.55 9.23
CA THR A 64 0.69 4.08 9.20
C THR A 64 -0.72 3.51 8.98
N GLU A 65 -1.75 4.20 9.45
CA GLU A 65 -3.16 3.85 9.22
C GLU A 65 -3.60 4.05 7.77
N GLU A 66 -3.16 5.12 7.12
CA GLU A 66 -3.51 5.41 5.72
C GLU A 66 -2.79 4.46 4.75
N SER A 67 -1.55 4.09 5.09
CA SER A 67 -0.79 3.04 4.40
C SER A 67 -1.45 1.66 4.56
N LYS A 68 -1.95 1.35 5.77
CA LYS A 68 -2.67 0.09 6.04
C LYS A 68 -3.95 0.00 5.23
N ARG A 69 -4.81 1.03 5.26
CA ARG A 69 -6.06 1.06 4.48
C ARG A 69 -5.83 0.88 2.99
N THR A 70 -4.81 1.54 2.45
CA THR A 70 -4.45 1.41 1.03
C THR A 70 -4.01 -0.02 0.69
N ASN A 71 -3.18 -0.63 1.55
CA ASN A 71 -2.74 -2.02 1.36
C ASN A 71 -3.89 -3.03 1.49
N GLU A 72 -4.80 -2.84 2.44
CA GLU A 72 -5.98 -3.71 2.61
C GLU A 72 -6.89 -3.68 1.38
N SER A 73 -7.11 -2.49 0.78
CA SER A 73 -7.85 -2.37 -0.48
C SER A 73 -7.19 -3.13 -1.62
N ILE A 74 -5.86 -3.04 -1.73
CA ILE A 74 -5.08 -3.75 -2.76
C ILE A 74 -5.15 -5.27 -2.57
N GLU A 75 -5.15 -5.76 -1.33
CA GLU A 75 -5.28 -7.19 -1.02
C GLU A 75 -6.67 -7.72 -1.39
N GLY A 76 -7.73 -6.94 -1.15
CA GLY A 76 -9.08 -7.26 -1.61
C GLY A 76 -9.17 -7.41 -3.13
N ASP A 77 -8.58 -6.47 -3.88
CA ASP A 77 -8.58 -6.52 -5.34
C ASP A 77 -7.81 -7.75 -5.87
N ARG A 78 -6.69 -8.11 -5.25
CA ARG A 78 -5.93 -9.32 -5.60
C ARG A 78 -6.74 -10.59 -5.41
N LYS A 79 -7.56 -10.66 -4.36
CA LYS A 79 -8.45 -11.79 -4.09
C LYS A 79 -9.46 -11.97 -5.24
N HIS A 80 -10.15 -10.89 -5.61
CA HIS A 80 -11.11 -10.91 -6.71
C HIS A 80 -10.46 -11.23 -8.06
N TYR A 81 -9.26 -10.72 -8.29
CA TYR A 81 -8.50 -11.01 -9.51
C TYR A 81 -8.12 -12.49 -9.61
N LEU A 82 -7.69 -13.12 -8.50
CA LEU A 82 -7.42 -14.56 -8.45
C LEU A 82 -8.66 -15.38 -8.75
N ASP A 83 -9.81 -15.05 -8.15
CA ASP A 83 -11.05 -15.79 -8.39
C ASP A 83 -11.45 -15.74 -9.86
N ALA A 84 -11.43 -14.55 -10.44
CA ALA A 84 -11.75 -14.35 -11.84
C ALA A 84 -10.80 -15.14 -12.77
N ALA A 85 -9.51 -15.19 -12.43
CA ALA A 85 -8.52 -15.98 -13.18
C ALA A 85 -8.79 -17.48 -13.07
N ILE A 86 -9.01 -18.00 -11.86
CA ILE A 86 -9.30 -19.42 -11.61
C ILE A 86 -10.57 -19.86 -12.35
N VAL A 87 -11.66 -19.10 -12.21
CA VAL A 87 -12.94 -19.37 -12.89
C VAL A 87 -12.77 -19.34 -14.41
N ARG A 88 -12.03 -18.37 -14.96
CA ARG A 88 -11.76 -18.30 -16.41
C ARG A 88 -10.99 -19.52 -16.92
N ILE A 89 -9.96 -19.96 -16.19
CA ILE A 89 -9.16 -21.15 -16.54
C ILE A 89 -10.03 -22.41 -16.49
N MET A 90 -10.78 -22.60 -15.40
CA MET A 90 -11.62 -23.77 -15.18
C MET A 90 -12.79 -23.83 -16.17
N LYS A 91 -13.40 -22.68 -16.50
CA LYS A 91 -14.46 -22.60 -17.52
C LYS A 91 -13.99 -23.09 -18.89
N ALA A 92 -12.73 -22.81 -19.25
CA ALA A 92 -12.13 -23.20 -20.52
C ALA A 92 -11.67 -24.66 -20.55
N ARG A 93 -11.05 -25.16 -19.47
CA ARG A 93 -10.49 -26.52 -19.43
C ARG A 93 -11.42 -27.59 -18.89
N LYS A 94 -12.50 -27.20 -18.19
CA LYS A 94 -13.53 -28.02 -17.54
C LYS A 94 -13.04 -28.92 -16.40
N GLU A 95 -11.84 -29.48 -16.52
CA GLU A 95 -11.23 -30.38 -15.56
C GLU A 95 -9.72 -30.11 -15.46
N LEU A 96 -9.21 -29.95 -14.24
CA LEU A 96 -7.78 -29.80 -13.97
C LEU A 96 -7.38 -30.39 -12.63
N SER A 97 -6.14 -30.88 -12.54
CA SER A 97 -5.53 -31.18 -11.24
C SER A 97 -5.14 -29.91 -10.48
N TYR A 98 -4.97 -30.01 -9.16
CA TYR A 98 -4.48 -28.90 -8.34
C TYR A 98 -3.18 -28.29 -8.88
N GLU A 99 -2.21 -29.13 -9.26
CA GLU A 99 -0.91 -28.69 -9.75
C GLU A 99 -1.03 -27.93 -11.08
N GLN A 100 -1.88 -28.41 -12.00
CA GLN A 100 -2.14 -27.74 -13.27
C GLN A 100 -2.87 -26.41 -13.07
N LEU A 101 -3.90 -26.39 -12.21
CA LEU A 101 -4.67 -25.17 -11.93
C LEU A 101 -3.81 -24.12 -11.22
N LYS A 102 -3.00 -24.53 -10.25
CA LYS A 102 -2.04 -23.65 -9.56
C LYS A 102 -1.06 -23.03 -10.56
N ALA A 103 -0.41 -23.84 -11.39
CA ALA A 103 0.55 -23.35 -12.38
C ALA A 103 -0.10 -22.38 -13.37
N ALA A 104 -1.27 -22.71 -13.90
CA ALA A 104 -2.01 -21.86 -14.83
C ALA A 104 -2.46 -20.54 -14.17
N THR A 105 -2.85 -20.58 -12.89
CA THR A 105 -3.27 -19.38 -12.14
C THR A 105 -2.09 -18.45 -11.91
N ILE A 106 -0.92 -18.97 -11.51
CA ILE A 106 0.30 -18.17 -11.35
C ILE A 106 0.65 -17.51 -12.68
N ASP A 107 0.63 -18.28 -13.78
CA ASP A 107 0.96 -17.75 -15.11
C ASP A 107 -0.01 -16.65 -15.57
N ALA A 108 -1.30 -16.79 -15.26
CA ALA A 108 -2.33 -15.81 -15.61
C ALA A 108 -2.21 -14.49 -14.86
N VAL A 109 -1.68 -14.48 -13.62
CA VAL A 109 -1.59 -13.26 -12.80
C VAL A 109 -0.19 -12.66 -12.69
N LYS A 110 0.85 -13.34 -13.20
CA LYS A 110 2.27 -12.97 -13.04
C LYS A 110 2.63 -11.55 -13.47
N ASN A 111 1.91 -10.99 -14.44
CA ASN A 111 2.14 -9.62 -14.93
C ASN A 111 1.58 -8.54 -13.99
N HIS A 112 0.71 -8.93 -13.05
CA HIS A 112 0.10 -8.02 -12.07
C HIS A 112 0.72 -8.20 -10.68
N PHE A 113 0.86 -9.45 -10.23
CA PHE A 113 1.46 -9.78 -8.94
C PHE A 113 1.88 -11.25 -8.87
N VAL A 114 2.69 -11.58 -7.87
CA VAL A 114 3.09 -12.96 -7.58
C VAL A 114 2.31 -13.45 -6.36
N PRO A 115 1.24 -14.24 -6.54
CA PRO A 115 0.48 -14.79 -5.42
C PRO A 115 1.27 -15.85 -4.66
N ALA A 116 1.10 -15.89 -3.34
CA ALA A 116 1.57 -17.00 -2.54
C ALA A 116 0.68 -18.25 -2.76
N VAL A 117 1.29 -19.43 -2.71
CA VAL A 117 0.61 -20.70 -3.02
C VAL A 117 -0.54 -21.00 -2.05
N ASP A 118 -0.40 -20.61 -0.78
CA ASP A 118 -1.43 -20.76 0.24
C ASP A 118 -2.67 -19.91 -0.08
N VAL A 119 -2.49 -18.71 -0.65
CA VAL A 119 -3.58 -17.83 -1.08
C VAL A 119 -4.35 -18.47 -2.23
N ILE A 120 -3.66 -19.02 -3.24
CA ILE A 120 -4.31 -19.74 -4.35
C ILE A 120 -5.14 -20.91 -3.81
N LYS A 121 -4.57 -21.71 -2.91
CA LYS A 121 -5.28 -22.84 -2.29
C LYS A 121 -6.57 -22.40 -1.60
N LYS A 122 -6.49 -21.37 -0.75
CA LYS A 122 -7.66 -20.79 -0.06
C LYS A 122 -8.72 -20.28 -1.03
N ARG A 123 -8.33 -19.72 -2.19
CA ARG A 123 -9.29 -19.27 -3.21
C ARG A 123 -9.96 -20.43 -3.93
N ILE A 124 -9.22 -21.49 -4.27
CA ILE A 124 -9.80 -22.70 -4.85
C ILE A 124 -10.81 -23.32 -3.88
N ASP A 125 -10.46 -23.47 -2.60
CA ASP A 125 -11.35 -24.02 -1.58
C ASP A 125 -12.62 -23.15 -1.45
N ALA A 126 -12.49 -21.82 -1.43
CA ALA A 126 -13.64 -20.91 -1.38
C ALA A 126 -14.54 -20.98 -2.64
N LEU A 127 -13.96 -21.25 -3.81
CA LEU A 127 -14.71 -21.44 -5.06
C LEU A 127 -15.41 -22.80 -5.11
N VAL A 128 -14.91 -23.80 -4.37
CA VAL A 128 -15.63 -25.05 -4.14
C VAL A 128 -16.80 -24.83 -3.20
N GLU A 129 -16.59 -24.11 -2.09
CA GLU A 129 -17.66 -23.75 -1.14
C GLU A 129 -18.77 -22.89 -1.75
N SER A 130 -18.45 -22.13 -2.81
CA SER A 130 -19.41 -21.26 -3.51
C SER A 130 -20.02 -21.92 -4.75
N ASP A 131 -19.87 -23.24 -4.93
CA ASP A 131 -20.40 -24.02 -6.05
C ASP A 131 -19.96 -23.51 -7.45
N TYR A 132 -18.75 -22.95 -7.57
CA TYR A 132 -18.13 -22.67 -8.88
C TYR A 132 -17.31 -23.86 -9.39
N LEU A 133 -16.71 -24.59 -8.45
CA LEU A 133 -15.88 -25.76 -8.70
C LEU A 133 -16.36 -26.94 -7.83
N GLU A 134 -16.13 -28.15 -8.29
CA GLU A 134 -16.38 -29.36 -7.50
C GLU A 134 -15.14 -30.25 -7.52
N ARG A 135 -14.89 -31.03 -6.46
CA ARG A 135 -13.89 -32.10 -6.54
C ARG A 135 -14.49 -33.29 -7.27
N SER A 136 -13.73 -33.88 -8.19
CA SER A 136 -14.24 -35.04 -8.92
C SER A 136 -14.60 -36.19 -7.96
N PRO A 137 -15.77 -36.82 -8.13
CA PRO A 137 -16.20 -37.95 -7.29
C PRO A 137 -15.37 -39.20 -7.53
N HIS A 138 -14.68 -39.28 -8.67
CA HIS A 138 -13.86 -40.43 -9.07
C HIS A 138 -12.37 -40.23 -8.72
N ASP A 139 -11.89 -38.98 -8.77
CA ASP A 139 -10.50 -38.63 -8.46
C ASP A 139 -10.42 -37.31 -7.67
N LYS A 140 -10.10 -37.42 -6.38
CA LYS A 140 -9.99 -36.26 -5.47
C LYS A 140 -8.86 -35.29 -5.82
N SER A 141 -7.96 -35.66 -6.73
CA SER A 141 -6.89 -34.81 -7.25
C SER A 141 -7.36 -33.81 -8.30
N LEU A 142 -8.55 -34.04 -8.88
CA LEU A 142 -9.15 -33.25 -9.95
C LEU A 142 -10.25 -32.32 -9.44
N PHE A 143 -10.30 -31.15 -10.04
CA PHE A 143 -11.39 -30.18 -9.89
C PHE A 143 -12.16 -30.09 -11.19
N LEU A 144 -13.49 -29.96 -11.08
CA LEU A 144 -14.45 -29.82 -12.15
C LEU A 144 -15.08 -28.43 -12.09
N TYR A 145 -15.38 -27.84 -13.24
CA TYR A 145 -16.10 -26.58 -13.33
C TYR A 145 -17.62 -26.82 -13.41
N ILE A 146 -18.41 -26.16 -12.57
CA ILE A 146 -19.85 -26.45 -12.42
C ILE A 146 -20.80 -25.25 -12.66
N ALA A 147 -20.29 -24.03 -12.84
CA ALA A 147 -21.09 -22.80 -12.98
C ALA A 147 -21.45 -22.38 -14.43
#